data_AF-A0A1X7GIZ4-F1
#
_entry.id   AF-A0A1X7GIZ4-F1
#
_cell.length_a   1.000
_cell.length_b   1.000
_cell.length_c   1.000
_cell.angle_alpha   90.00
_cell.angle_beta   90.00
_cell.angle_gamma   90.00
#
_symmetry.space_group_name_H-M   'P 1'
#
loop_
_entity.id
_entity.type
_entity.pdbx_description
1 polymer ?
#
loop_
_entity_poly.entity_id
_entity_poly.type
_entity_poly.pdbx_seq_one_letter_code
_entity_poly.pdbx_strand_id
1 'polypeptide(L)'
;MASPTASRRAAALAATQARFAGKPFAWGRADCVVMARAHLKAMGHKVPTLPRYRSALTARRALAAAGYADLEALFDSLLPRIEAAQMWPGDIALMEGDDAFGAVAVCINDKVMGWHEDAACPVIVRVDSLSAVWRA
;
A
#
# COMPACT_ATOMS: atom_id res chain seq x y z
N MET A 1 1.61 -6.04 -19.18
CA MET A 1 2.06 -7.22 -18.41
C MET A 1 0.83 -8.05 -18.07
N ALA A 2 0.87 -9.37 -18.21
CA ALA A 2 -0.25 -10.23 -17.81
C ALA A 2 -0.45 -10.15 -16.28
N SER A 3 -1.70 -10.09 -15.82
CA SER A 3 -2.00 -10.06 -14.38
C SER A 3 -1.47 -11.33 -13.69
N PRO A 4 -0.86 -11.20 -12.50
CA PRO A 4 -0.32 -12.34 -11.77
C PRO A 4 -1.40 -13.39 -11.44
N THR A 5 -1.01 -14.67 -11.46
CA THR A 5 -1.91 -15.79 -11.13
C THR A 5 -2.36 -15.75 -9.67
N ALA A 6 -3.48 -16.42 -9.36
CA ALA A 6 -4.01 -16.51 -8.00
C ALA A 6 -2.97 -17.05 -6.99
N SER A 7 -2.22 -18.08 -7.36
CA SER A 7 -1.17 -18.66 -6.50
C SER A 7 -0.04 -17.67 -6.22
N ARG A 8 0.34 -16.83 -7.20
CA ARG A 8 1.37 -15.80 -7.03
C ARG A 8 0.90 -14.68 -6.10
N ARG A 9 -0.36 -14.26 -6.24
CA ARG A 9 -1.02 -13.32 -5.31
C ARG A 9 -1.01 -13.83 -3.88
N ALA A 10 -1.45 -15.07 -3.67
CA ALA A 10 -1.46 -15.70 -2.35
C ALA A 10 -0.05 -15.76 -1.72
N ALA A 11 0.96 -16.16 -2.49
CA ALA A 11 2.34 -16.19 -2.01
C ALA A 11 2.88 -14.79 -1.65
N ALA A 12 2.61 -13.78 -2.49
CA ALA A 12 3.01 -12.40 -2.22
C ALA A 12 2.32 -11.82 -0.99
N LEU A 13 1.04 -12.14 -0.77
CA LEU A 13 0.30 -11.75 0.43
C LEU A 13 0.88 -12.40 1.69
N ALA A 14 1.13 -13.71 1.67
CA ALA A 14 1.74 -14.41 2.79
C ALA A 14 3.11 -13.82 3.14
N ALA A 15 3.93 -13.49 2.14
CA ALA A 15 5.21 -12.83 2.35
C ALA A 15 5.07 -11.41 2.93
N THR A 16 4.08 -10.64 2.47
CA THR A 16 3.78 -9.30 3.02
C THR A 16 3.32 -9.41 4.48
N GLN A 17 2.39 -10.31 4.79
CA GLN A 17 1.91 -10.53 6.15
C GLN A 17 3.04 -10.95 7.07
N ALA A 18 3.82 -11.97 6.70
CA ALA A 18 4.97 -12.43 7.49
C ALA A 18 6.01 -11.32 7.72
N ARG A 19 6.17 -10.41 6.76
CA ARG A 19 7.13 -9.30 6.86
C ARG A 19 6.66 -8.19 7.80
N PHE A 20 5.37 -7.91 7.92
CA PHE A 20 4.87 -6.71 8.62
C PHE A 20 3.99 -7.01 9.84
N ALA A 21 3.45 -8.21 9.98
CA ALA A 21 2.68 -8.60 11.17
C ALA A 21 3.47 -8.33 12.45
N GLY A 22 2.81 -7.71 13.43
CA GLY A 22 3.40 -7.36 14.73
C GLY A 22 4.45 -6.26 14.70
N LYS A 23 4.63 -5.52 13.59
CA LYS A 23 5.57 -4.39 13.52
C LYS A 23 4.88 -3.06 13.85
N PRO A 24 5.36 -2.33 14.87
CA PRO A 24 4.89 -0.97 15.10
C PRO A 24 5.17 -0.06 13.93
N PHE A 25 4.30 0.94 13.77
CA PHE A 25 4.46 1.95 12.72
C PHE A 25 5.81 2.67 12.88
N ALA A 26 6.56 2.74 11.80
CA ALA A 26 7.85 3.43 11.75
C ALA A 26 8.12 3.98 10.35
N TRP A 27 8.11 5.30 10.20
CA TRP A 27 8.40 5.99 8.94
C TRP A 27 9.70 5.51 8.28
N GLY A 28 9.59 5.14 7.01
CA GLY A 28 10.68 4.66 6.15
C GLY A 28 11.10 3.21 6.42
N ARG A 29 10.43 2.50 7.35
CA ARG A 29 10.81 1.13 7.77
C ARG A 29 9.63 0.15 7.82
N ALA A 30 8.57 0.54 8.50
CA ALA A 30 7.33 -0.22 8.70
C ALA A 30 6.16 0.76 8.62
N ASP A 31 5.83 1.16 7.40
CA ASP A 31 4.72 2.05 7.10
C ASP A 31 3.99 1.57 5.84
N CYS A 32 2.87 2.24 5.54
CA CYS A 32 1.97 1.89 4.46
C CYS A 32 2.65 1.86 3.08
N VAL A 33 3.55 2.81 2.78
CA VAL A 33 4.23 2.89 1.48
C VAL A 33 5.34 1.84 1.36
N VAL A 34 6.09 1.59 2.44
CA VAL A 34 7.10 0.52 2.49
C VAL A 34 6.44 -0.85 2.33
N MET A 35 5.27 -1.06 2.94
CA MET A 35 4.48 -2.28 2.77
C MET A 35 3.98 -2.45 1.34
N ALA A 36 3.33 -1.43 0.77
CA ALA A 36 2.86 -1.47 -0.62
C ALA A 36 4.01 -1.75 -1.59
N ARG A 37 5.14 -1.05 -1.45
CA ARG A 37 6.34 -1.30 -2.29
C ARG A 37 6.89 -2.71 -2.14
N ALA A 38 6.96 -3.25 -0.93
CA ALA A 38 7.42 -4.61 -0.70
C ALA A 38 6.46 -5.63 -1.34
N HIS A 39 5.16 -5.42 -1.19
CA HIS A 39 4.13 -6.28 -1.77
C HIS A 39 4.17 -6.28 -3.30
N LEU A 40 4.19 -5.09 -3.92
CA LEU A 40 4.27 -4.93 -5.37
C LEU A 40 5.55 -5.56 -5.95
N LYS A 41 6.67 -5.47 -5.25
CA LYS A 41 7.89 -6.19 -5.65
C LYS A 41 7.72 -7.71 -5.58
N ALA A 42 7.10 -8.24 -4.52
CA ALA A 42 6.81 -9.67 -4.41
C ALA A 42 5.85 -10.15 -5.53
N MET A 43 4.94 -9.28 -5.96
CA MET A 43 4.04 -9.51 -7.08
C MET A 43 4.76 -9.44 -8.44
N GLY A 44 5.93 -8.80 -8.54
CA GLY A 44 6.76 -8.71 -9.74
C GLY A 44 6.71 -7.35 -10.45
N HIS A 45 6.15 -6.32 -9.82
CA HIS A 45 6.12 -4.97 -10.37
C HIS A 45 7.49 -4.30 -10.26
N LYS A 46 7.78 -3.46 -11.26
CA LYS A 46 8.89 -2.51 -11.20
C LYS A 46 8.43 -1.30 -10.40
N VAL A 47 8.88 -1.20 -9.14
CA VAL A 47 8.53 -0.09 -8.25
C VAL A 47 9.73 0.85 -8.13
N PRO A 48 9.54 2.17 -8.29
CA PRO A 48 10.61 3.15 -8.15
C PRO A 48 11.21 3.12 -6.74
N THR A 49 12.43 3.66 -6.63
CA THR A 49 13.05 3.92 -5.34
C THR A 49 12.74 5.35 -4.94
N LEU A 50 12.00 5.50 -3.85
CA LEU A 50 11.76 6.81 -3.24
C LEU A 50 12.96 7.22 -2.38
N PRO A 51 13.25 8.54 -2.27
CA PRO A 51 14.20 9.05 -1.29
C PRO A 51 13.87 8.58 0.13
N ARG A 52 14.89 8.48 0.98
CA ARG A 52 14.69 8.09 2.38
C ARG A 52 13.93 9.18 3.14
N TYR A 53 13.00 8.78 4.00
CA TYR A 53 12.25 9.65 4.89
C TYR A 53 12.16 9.04 6.29
N ARG A 54 11.82 9.86 7.28
CA ARG A 54 11.71 9.46 8.70
C ARG A 54 10.54 10.13 9.43
N SER A 55 9.68 10.81 8.70
CA SER A 55 8.50 11.53 9.20
C SER A 55 7.53 11.81 8.06
N ALA A 56 6.26 12.11 8.36
CA ALA A 56 5.28 12.54 7.37
C ALA A 56 5.79 13.68 6.49
N LEU A 57 6.35 14.74 7.09
CA LEU A 57 6.89 15.89 6.34
C LEU A 57 8.01 15.48 5.37
N THR A 58 8.93 14.62 5.80
CA THR A 58 10.03 14.16 4.94
C THR A 58 9.56 13.14 3.90
N ALA A 59 8.50 12.38 4.17
CA ALA A 59 7.84 11.52 3.20
C ALA A 59 7.23 12.36 2.07
N ARG A 60 6.62 13.51 2.39
CA ARG A 60 6.00 14.42 1.39
C ARG A 60 7.06 14.95 0.44
N ARG A 61 8.18 15.38 1.03
CA ARG A 61 9.34 15.87 0.28
C ARG A 61 9.95 14.77 -0.58
N ALA A 62 10.02 13.54 -0.07
CA ALA A 62 10.52 12.40 -0.83
C ALA A 62 9.63 12.09 -2.04
N LEU A 63 8.31 12.18 -1.87
CA LEU A 63 7.33 11.97 -2.94
C LEU A 63 7.43 13.04 -4.03
N ALA A 64 7.45 14.31 -3.62
CA ALA A 64 7.63 15.44 -4.53
C ALA A 64 8.98 15.38 -5.27
N ALA A 65 10.07 15.01 -4.58
CA ALA A 65 11.39 14.84 -5.19
C ALA A 65 11.44 13.64 -6.17
N ALA A 66 10.55 12.67 -6.01
CA ALA A 66 10.36 11.58 -6.97
C ALA A 66 9.44 11.95 -8.14
N GLY A 67 8.91 13.18 -8.18
CA GLY A 67 8.07 13.71 -9.26
C GLY A 67 6.57 13.51 -9.08
N TYR A 68 6.11 13.14 -7.87
CA TYR A 68 4.69 12.86 -7.61
C TYR A 68 4.10 13.89 -6.65
N ALA A 69 2.90 14.37 -6.97
CA ALA A 69 2.18 15.35 -6.14
C ALA A 69 1.66 14.72 -4.83
N ASP A 70 1.13 13.50 -4.94
CA ASP A 70 0.49 12.74 -3.88
C ASP A 70 0.64 11.23 -4.13
N LEU A 71 0.07 10.41 -3.23
CA LEU A 71 0.14 8.96 -3.33
C LEU A 71 -0.71 8.42 -4.48
N GLU A 72 -1.80 9.10 -4.84
CA GLU A 72 -2.62 8.71 -5.99
C GLU A 72 -1.82 8.79 -7.28
N ALA A 73 -1.15 9.93 -7.54
CA ALA A 73 -0.28 10.12 -8.69
C ALA A 73 0.86 9.10 -8.74
N LEU A 74 1.41 8.72 -7.58
CA LEU A 74 2.39 7.63 -7.50
C LEU A 74 1.79 6.31 -7.95
N PHE A 75 0.65 5.88 -7.41
CA PHE A 75 0.06 4.59 -7.77
C PHE A 75 -0.54 4.55 -9.17
N ASP A 76 -1.11 5.66 -9.65
CA ASP A 76 -1.58 5.82 -11.04
C ASP A 76 -0.43 5.63 -12.04
N SER A 77 0.80 6.01 -11.68
CA SER A 77 1.98 5.77 -12.52
C SER A 77 2.46 4.32 -12.54
N LEU A 78 2.03 3.50 -11.58
CA LEU A 78 2.51 2.13 -11.39
C LEU A 78 1.51 1.07 -11.81
N LEU A 79 0.23 1.33 -11.60
CA LEU A 79 -0.83 0.33 -11.64
C LEU A 79 -2.07 0.91 -12.31
N PRO A 80 -2.85 0.09 -13.03
CA PRO A 80 -4.13 0.55 -13.55
C PRO A 80 -5.15 0.70 -12.41
N ARG A 81 -5.85 1.84 -12.42
CA ARG A 81 -6.95 2.14 -11.50
C ARG A 81 -8.17 1.27 -11.82
N ILE A 82 -8.89 0.84 -10.77
CA ILE A 82 -10.08 -0.03 -10.87
C ILE A 82 -11.16 0.45 -9.89
N GLU A 83 -12.38 -0.06 -10.08
CA GLU A 83 -13.46 0.14 -9.10
C GLU A 83 -13.28 -0.75 -7.88
N ALA A 84 -13.72 -0.30 -6.70
CA ALA A 84 -13.61 -1.05 -5.45
C ALA A 84 -14.29 -2.44 -5.52
N ALA A 85 -15.41 -2.54 -6.24
CA ALA A 85 -16.12 -3.81 -6.45
C ALA A 85 -15.31 -4.84 -7.27
N GLN A 86 -14.23 -4.42 -7.93
CA GLN A 86 -13.35 -5.27 -8.74
C GLN A 86 -12.08 -5.69 -7.99
N MET A 87 -11.95 -5.35 -6.71
CA MET A 87 -10.77 -5.65 -5.90
C MET A 87 -10.50 -7.13 -5.78
N TRP A 88 -9.25 -7.51 -6.00
CA TRP A 88 -8.74 -8.85 -5.75
C TRP A 88 -7.69 -8.84 -4.63
N PRO A 89 -7.49 -9.97 -3.93
CA PRO A 89 -6.42 -10.08 -2.95
C PRO A 89 -5.05 -9.68 -3.54
N GLY A 90 -4.39 -8.72 -2.90
CA GLY A 90 -3.13 -8.12 -3.32
C GLY A 90 -3.25 -6.78 -4.08
N ASP A 91 -4.46 -6.37 -4.44
CA ASP A 91 -4.68 -5.03 -5.00
C ASP A 91 -4.40 -3.94 -3.94
N ILE A 92 -4.04 -2.74 -4.39
CA ILE A 92 -3.71 -1.61 -3.52
C ILE A 92 -4.94 -0.73 -3.36
N ALA A 93 -5.22 -0.31 -2.14
CA ALA A 93 -6.28 0.63 -1.83
C ALA A 93 -5.72 1.85 -1.11
N LEU A 94 -6.36 2.99 -1.31
CA LEU A 94 -6.17 4.21 -0.55
C LEU A 94 -7.47 4.54 0.16
N MET A 95 -7.35 4.96 1.40
CA MET A 95 -8.43 5.46 2.24
C MET A 95 -8.14 6.90 2.63
N GLU A 96 -9.20 7.65 2.91
CA GLU A 96 -9.05 8.89 3.65
C GLU A 96 -8.44 8.56 5.02
N GLY A 97 -7.55 9.44 5.47
CA GLY A 97 -6.93 9.36 6.78
C GLY A 97 -6.80 10.76 7.36
N ASP A 98 -6.60 10.85 8.67
CA ASP A 98 -6.52 12.13 9.37
C ASP A 98 -5.25 12.94 9.05
N ASP A 99 -4.29 12.33 8.36
CA ASP A 99 -3.08 13.00 7.90
C ASP A 99 -3.17 13.46 6.43
N ALA A 100 -2.21 14.28 6.03
CA ALA A 100 -2.13 14.80 4.66
C ALA A 100 -1.76 13.75 3.58
N PHE A 101 -1.72 12.44 3.92
CA PHE A 101 -1.34 11.37 3.00
C PHE A 101 -2.44 10.35 2.75
N GLY A 102 -3.44 10.25 3.63
CA GLY A 102 -4.37 9.13 3.61
C GLY A 102 -3.68 7.81 3.97
N ALA A 103 -4.45 6.72 4.01
CA ALA A 103 -3.96 5.41 4.43
C ALA A 103 -3.90 4.44 3.25
N VAL A 104 -2.68 4.05 2.86
CA VAL A 104 -2.46 2.99 1.85
C VAL A 104 -2.56 1.62 2.49
N ALA A 105 -3.31 0.72 1.86
CA ALA A 105 -3.51 -0.64 2.33
C ALA A 105 -3.41 -1.68 1.22
N VAL A 106 -3.14 -2.93 1.62
CA VAL A 106 -3.13 -4.09 0.70
C VAL A 106 -4.41 -4.88 0.91
N CYS A 107 -5.14 -5.17 -0.17
CA CYS A 107 -6.35 -5.97 -0.15
C CYS A 107 -6.05 -7.41 0.30
N ILE A 108 -6.82 -7.90 1.27
CA ILE A 108 -6.85 -9.29 1.74
C ILE A 108 -8.30 -9.75 1.71
N ASN A 109 -8.72 -10.33 0.59
CA ASN A 109 -10.13 -10.71 0.34
C ASN A 109 -11.07 -9.50 0.49
N ASP A 110 -12.07 -9.59 1.38
CA ASP A 110 -13.05 -8.54 1.66
C ASP A 110 -12.57 -7.51 2.70
N LYS A 111 -11.27 -7.53 3.01
CA LYS A 111 -10.62 -6.68 4.02
C LYS A 111 -9.37 -6.03 3.43
N VAL A 112 -8.78 -5.12 4.19
CA VAL A 112 -7.48 -4.52 3.88
C VAL A 112 -6.54 -4.62 5.07
N MET A 113 -5.24 -4.72 4.78
CA MET A 113 -4.18 -4.65 5.78
C MET A 113 -3.47 -3.30 5.72
N GLY A 114 -3.35 -2.65 6.88
CA GLY A 114 -2.71 -1.35 7.05
C GLY A 114 -2.51 -1.01 8.53
N TRP A 115 -1.90 0.13 8.81
CA TRP A 115 -1.83 0.67 10.17
C TRP A 115 -3.05 1.53 10.46
N HIS A 116 -3.59 1.41 11.67
CA HIS A 116 -4.68 2.21 12.21
C HIS A 116 -4.19 2.91 13.48
N GLU A 117 -4.68 4.11 13.76
CA GLU A 117 -4.25 4.89 14.94
C GLU A 117 -4.53 4.20 16.28
N ASP A 118 -5.66 3.50 16.37
CA ASP A 118 -6.03 2.70 17.55
C ASP A 118 -5.27 1.37 17.67
N ALA A 119 -4.32 1.09 16.77
CA ALA A 119 -3.57 -0.17 16.75
C ALA A 119 -2.06 0.06 16.79
N ALA A 120 -1.39 -0.61 17.72
CA ALA A 120 0.06 -0.54 17.83
C ALA A 120 0.80 -1.20 16.65
N CYS A 121 0.12 -1.98 15.81
CA CYS A 121 0.66 -2.82 14.75
C CYS A 121 -0.34 -2.86 13.57
N PRO A 122 0.05 -3.34 12.36
CA PRO A 122 -0.89 -3.40 11.26
C PRO A 122 -2.02 -4.38 11.58
N VAL A 123 -3.24 -3.99 11.19
CA VAL A 123 -4.48 -4.74 11.40
C VAL A 123 -5.08 -5.12 10.07
N ILE A 124 -5.94 -6.15 10.07
CA ILE A 124 -6.73 -6.56 8.92
C ILE A 124 -8.19 -6.23 9.24
N VAL A 125 -8.73 -5.22 8.57
CA VAL A 125 -10.04 -4.65 8.87
C VAL A 125 -10.90 -4.55 7.62
N ARG A 126 -12.22 -4.59 7.81
CA ARG A 126 -13.16 -4.17 6.78
C ARG A 126 -13.22 -2.64 6.81
N VAL A 127 -13.38 -2.04 5.64
CA VAL A 127 -13.42 -0.60 5.47
C VAL A 127 -14.67 -0.25 4.68
N ASP A 128 -15.32 0.84 5.09
CA ASP A 128 -16.62 1.23 4.54
C ASP A 128 -16.48 2.14 3.31
N SER A 129 -15.36 2.87 3.22
CA SER A 129 -15.05 3.77 2.10
C SER A 129 -13.59 3.64 1.66
N LEU A 130 -13.38 3.71 0.34
CA LEU A 130 -12.08 3.75 -0.30
C LEU A 130 -12.07 4.95 -1.23
N SER A 131 -11.02 5.78 -1.17
CA SER A 131 -10.87 6.93 -2.08
C SER A 131 -10.33 6.49 -3.44
N ALA A 132 -9.52 5.43 -3.49
CA ALA A 132 -8.99 4.90 -4.72
C ALA A 132 -8.50 3.46 -4.61
N VAL A 133 -8.47 2.75 -5.75
CA VAL A 133 -8.04 1.35 -5.84
C VAL A 133 -7.26 1.10 -7.12
N TRP A 134 -6.22 0.28 -7.03
CA TRP A 134 -5.39 -0.14 -8.17
C TRP A 134 -5.16 -1.64 -8.22
N ARG A 135 -5.20 -2.19 -9.43
CA ARG A 135 -4.91 -3.59 -9.72
C ARG A 135 -3.40 -3.85 -9.69
N ALA A 136 -2.94 -4.72 -8.78
CA ALA A 136 -1.56 -5.21 -8.73
C ALA A 136 -1.33 -6.33 -9.77
#